data_AF-A0A645JE40-F1
#
_entry.id   AF-A0A645JE40-F1
#
_cell.length_a   1.000
_cell.length_b   1.000
_cell.length_c   1.000
_cell.angle_alpha   90.00
_cell.angle_beta   90.00
_cell.angle_gamma   90.00
#
_symmetry.space_group_name_H-M   'P 1'
#
loop_
_entity.id
_entity.type
_entity.pdbx_description
1 polymer ?
#
loop_
_entity_poly.entity_id
_entity_poly.type
_entity_poly.pdbx_seq_one_letter_code
_entity_poly.pdbx_strand_id
1 'polypeptide(L)'
;MLFDHMFHNLDRTWNRRNLIMYRNEDQSAIYAIDNSHLFKKGRWTVAWLAKLEPKIIMNYRRAYGWLLKHYLSVDDFKGYIEKVKAITDENIETIVTEIPMEWLPDDKERQALIHYIKARRDMIDKIANPFIALLTDKNRCSDSNESK
;
A
#
# COMPACT_ATOMS: atom_id res chain seq x y z
N MET A 1 1.64 0.12 -4.64
CA MET A 1 0.17 -0.10 -4.68
C MET A 1 -0.36 -0.81 -3.43
N LEU A 2 -0.09 -2.11 -3.22
CA LEU A 2 -0.59 -2.84 -2.04
C LEU A 2 -0.15 -2.19 -0.73
N PHE A 3 1.15 -1.89 -0.58
CA PHE A 3 1.70 -1.15 0.55
C PHE A 3 0.91 0.14 0.85
N ASP A 4 0.65 0.97 -0.16
CA ASP A 4 -0.07 2.24 0.04
C ASP A 4 -1.50 2.04 0.52
N HIS A 5 -2.13 0.94 0.15
CA HIS A 5 -3.48 0.62 0.60
C HIS A 5 -3.50 -0.03 1.98
N MET A 6 -2.46 -0.80 2.33
CA MET A 6 -2.26 -1.29 3.69
C MET A 6 -2.13 -0.13 4.68
N PHE A 7 -1.36 0.91 4.31
CA PHE A 7 -1.03 2.03 5.18
C PHE A 7 -1.79 3.34 4.86
N HIS A 8 -2.80 3.31 3.99
CA HIS A 8 -3.55 4.49 3.54
C HIS A 8 -2.70 5.68 3.07
N ASN A 9 -1.62 5.42 2.34
CA ASN A 9 -0.82 6.45 1.69
C ASN A 9 -1.53 6.96 0.42
N LEU A 10 -2.42 7.94 0.59
CA LEU A 10 -3.08 8.57 -0.55
C LEU A 10 -2.13 9.52 -1.30
N ASP A 11 -1.19 10.14 -0.58
CA ASP A 11 -0.29 11.16 -1.13
C ASP A 11 0.52 10.64 -2.32
N ARG A 12 0.93 9.36 -2.29
CA ARG A 12 1.68 8.75 -3.40
C ARG A 12 0.97 8.79 -4.76
N THR A 13 -0.35 8.82 -4.77
CA THR A 13 -1.10 8.98 -6.03
C THR A 13 -1.24 10.44 -6.47
N TRP A 14 -1.18 11.36 -5.50
CA TRP A 14 -1.34 12.80 -5.70
C TRP A 14 0.00 13.48 -6.03
N ASN A 15 1.09 12.96 -5.50
CA ASN A 15 2.42 13.50 -5.67
C ASN A 15 3.30 12.50 -6.45
N ARG A 16 3.42 12.70 -7.76
CA ARG A 16 4.24 11.85 -8.64
C ARG A 16 5.74 11.91 -8.31
N ARG A 17 6.19 12.91 -7.56
CA ARG A 17 7.59 13.06 -7.14
C ARG A 17 7.99 12.05 -6.05
N ASN A 18 7.01 11.38 -5.43
CA ASN A 18 7.26 10.35 -4.42
C ASN A 18 7.56 8.96 -5.03
N LEU A 19 7.62 8.88 -6.36
CA LEU A 19 8.07 7.71 -7.11
C LEU A 19 9.26 8.12 -7.97
N ILE A 20 10.44 7.59 -7.65
CA ILE A 20 11.66 7.82 -8.43
C ILE A 20 11.87 6.59 -9.30
N MET A 21 11.97 6.82 -10.62
CA MET A 21 12.40 5.79 -11.55
C MET A 21 13.91 5.85 -11.68
N TYR A 22 14.57 4.73 -11.42
CA TYR A 22 15.96 4.51 -11.74
C TYR A 22 16.02 3.56 -12.93
N ARG A 23 16.81 3.92 -13.94
CA ARG A 23 17.06 3.08 -15.09
C ARG A 23 18.53 3.19 -15.48
N ASN A 24 19.21 2.06 -15.56
CA ASN A 24 20.48 1.91 -16.24
C ASN A 24 20.31 0.88 -17.39
N GLU A 25 21.41 0.49 -18.04
CA GLU A 25 21.36 -0.38 -19.23
C GLU A 25 20.76 -1.77 -18.91
N ASP A 26 20.99 -2.30 -17.71
CA ASP A 26 20.61 -3.68 -17.34
C ASP A 26 19.47 -3.76 -16.31
N GLN A 27 19.13 -2.65 -15.66
CA GLN A 27 18.21 -2.62 -14.52
C GLN A 27 17.28 -1.43 -14.57
N SER A 28 16.03 -1.69 -14.23
CA SER A 28 15.01 -0.67 -13.97
C SER A 28 14.43 -0.91 -12.58
N ALA A 29 14.37 0.15 -11.77
CA ALA A 29 13.80 0.11 -10.43
C ALA A 29 12.89 1.32 -10.20
N ILE A 30 11.88 1.12 -9.36
CA ILE A 30 11.02 2.20 -8.87
C ILE A 30 11.21 2.29 -7.36
N TYR A 31 11.72 3.43 -6.91
CA TYR A 31 11.85 3.74 -5.50
C TYR A 31 10.64 4.55 -5.04
N ALA A 32 9.96 4.03 -4.04
CA ALA A 32 8.84 4.71 -3.40
C ALA A 32 9.36 5.44 -2.16
N ILE A 33 9.46 6.76 -2.27
CA ILE A 33 10.01 7.63 -1.23
C ILE A 33 8.91 8.43 -0.54
N ASP A 34 9.30 9.17 0.49
CA ASP A 34 8.44 10.07 1.27
C ASP A 34 7.15 9.38 1.78
N ASN A 35 7.34 8.60 2.84
CA ASN A 35 6.28 7.92 3.57
C ASN A 35 5.73 8.77 4.73
N SER A 36 5.99 10.07 4.75
CA SER A 36 5.55 10.95 5.83
C SER A 36 4.02 11.03 5.96
N HIS A 37 3.27 10.74 4.89
CA HIS A 37 1.80 10.81 4.84
C HIS A 37 1.11 9.44 4.96
N LEU A 38 1.80 8.42 5.48
CA LEU A 38 1.14 7.18 5.89
C LEU A 38 0.01 7.50 6.88
N PHE A 39 -0.97 6.60 6.96
CA PHE A 39 -2.15 6.74 7.83
C PHE A 39 -3.00 7.98 7.49
N LYS A 40 -2.95 8.45 6.23
CA LYS A 40 -3.62 9.66 5.71
C LYS A 40 -3.16 11.01 6.30
N LYS A 41 -2.21 11.03 7.25
CA LYS A 41 -1.70 12.26 7.85
C LYS A 41 -0.37 12.02 8.54
N GLY A 42 0.51 13.02 8.54
CA GLY A 42 1.83 12.90 9.14
C GLY A 42 1.88 12.83 10.67
N ARG A 43 0.79 13.20 11.37
CA ARG A 43 0.65 12.99 12.81
C ARG A 43 -0.59 12.14 13.09
N TRP A 44 -0.36 10.85 13.29
CA TRP A 44 -1.39 9.89 13.70
C TRP A 44 -1.41 9.76 15.23
N THR A 45 -2.45 9.11 15.74
CA THR A 45 -2.64 8.82 17.17
C THR A 45 -3.21 7.42 17.31
N VAL A 46 -3.15 6.83 18.51
CA VAL A 46 -3.74 5.50 18.80
C VAL A 46 -5.19 5.40 18.31
N ALA A 47 -6.05 6.35 18.69
CA ALA A 47 -7.45 6.36 18.29
C ALA A 47 -7.64 6.50 16.77
N TRP A 48 -6.71 7.19 16.10
CA TRP A 48 -6.76 7.33 14.64
C TRP A 48 -6.39 6.04 13.92
N LEU A 49 -5.37 5.32 14.40
CA LEU A 49 -5.00 4.01 13.85
C LEU A 49 -6.16 3.02 13.98
N ALA A 50 -6.76 2.91 15.18
CA ALA A 50 -7.93 2.05 15.41
C ALA A 50 -9.11 2.41 14.49
N LYS A 51 -9.35 3.70 14.25
CA LYS A 51 -10.40 4.16 13.31
C LYS A 51 -10.09 3.81 11.85
N LEU A 52 -8.82 3.78 11.47
CA LEU A 52 -8.41 3.50 10.08
C LEU A 52 -8.33 2.01 9.78
N GLU A 53 -7.89 1.22 10.75
CA GLU A 53 -7.61 -0.21 10.62
C GLU A 53 -8.65 -1.00 9.81
N PRO A 54 -9.97 -0.93 10.10
CA PRO A 54 -10.95 -1.75 9.39
C PRO A 54 -11.27 -1.21 8.00
N LYS A 55 -10.82 -0.01 7.63
CA LYS A 55 -11.27 0.65 6.40
C LYS A 55 -10.56 0.07 5.18
N ILE A 56 -11.34 -0.26 4.16
CA ILE A 56 -10.82 -0.56 2.82
C ILE A 56 -11.14 0.63 1.93
N ILE A 57 -10.11 1.34 1.50
CA ILE A 57 -10.25 2.57 0.71
C ILE A 57 -9.44 2.41 -0.54
N MET A 58 -10.15 2.30 -1.65
CA MET A 58 -9.54 2.12 -2.96
C MET A 58 -9.09 3.45 -3.54
N ASN A 59 -7.86 3.48 -4.03
CA ASN A 59 -7.31 4.61 -4.74
C ASN A 59 -6.73 4.17 -6.08
N TYR A 60 -7.55 4.30 -7.12
CA TYR A 60 -7.20 3.99 -8.51
C TYR A 60 -6.97 5.26 -9.34
N ARG A 61 -6.71 6.42 -8.71
CA ARG A 61 -6.47 7.65 -9.46
C ARG A 61 -5.11 7.60 -10.15
N ARG A 62 -5.01 8.27 -11.32
CA ARG A 62 -3.75 8.58 -12.02
C ARG A 62 -2.93 7.33 -12.33
N ALA A 63 -1.67 7.27 -11.88
CA ALA A 63 -0.73 6.21 -12.22
C ALA A 63 -1.25 4.83 -11.83
N TYR A 64 -1.95 4.70 -10.70
CA TYR A 64 -2.48 3.42 -10.25
C TYR A 64 -3.62 2.93 -11.14
N GLY A 65 -4.50 3.83 -11.57
CA GLY A 65 -5.55 3.49 -12.52
C GLY A 65 -5.01 3.07 -13.87
N TRP A 66 -3.95 3.74 -14.35
CA TRP A 66 -3.31 3.43 -15.63
C TRP A 66 -2.57 2.09 -15.60
N LEU A 67 -1.80 1.82 -14.53
CA LEU A 67 -1.13 0.54 -14.32
C LEU A 67 -2.14 -0.61 -14.25
N LEU A 68 -3.21 -0.46 -13.46
CA LEU A 68 -4.28 -1.46 -13.37
C LEU A 68 -5.01 -1.67 -14.70
N LYS A 69 -5.13 -0.65 -15.55
CA LYS A 69 -5.86 -0.80 -16.82
C LYS A 69 -5.01 -1.47 -17.90
N HIS A 70 -3.70 -1.23 -17.92
CA HIS A 70 -2.88 -1.52 -19.10
C HIS A 70 -1.66 -2.42 -18.84
N TYR A 71 -1.19 -2.55 -17.61
CA TYR A 71 0.13 -3.14 -17.33
C TYR A 71 0.15 -4.21 -16.25
N LEU A 72 -0.88 -4.29 -15.41
CA LEU A 72 -0.94 -5.24 -14.31
C LEU A 72 -1.96 -6.34 -14.60
N SER A 73 -1.66 -7.51 -14.08
CA SER A 73 -2.48 -8.71 -14.09
C SER A 73 -2.72 -9.21 -12.66
N VAL A 74 -3.59 -10.21 -12.49
CA VAL A 74 -3.84 -10.81 -11.17
C VAL A 74 -2.56 -11.46 -10.61
N ASP A 75 -1.75 -12.08 -11.47
CA ASP A 75 -0.52 -12.76 -11.07
C ASP A 75 0.52 -11.80 -10.50
N ASP A 76 0.54 -10.55 -10.98
CA ASP A 76 1.40 -9.49 -10.44
C ASP A 76 1.10 -9.17 -8.98
N PHE A 77 -0.12 -9.44 -8.48
CA PHE A 77 -0.48 -9.23 -7.08
C PHE A 77 -0.24 -10.46 -6.21
N LYS A 78 -0.46 -11.66 -6.76
CA LYS A 78 -0.41 -12.93 -6.02
C LYS A 78 0.91 -13.10 -5.26
N GLY A 79 2.05 -12.86 -5.93
CA GLY A 79 3.36 -12.97 -5.31
C GLY A 79 3.58 -12.01 -4.14
N TYR A 80 3.03 -10.79 -4.21
CA TYR A 80 3.16 -9.82 -3.12
C TYR A 80 2.18 -10.08 -1.97
N ILE A 81 0.99 -10.60 -2.26
CA ILE A 81 0.02 -11.01 -1.23
C ILE A 81 0.65 -12.11 -0.37
N GLU A 82 1.23 -13.14 -0.98
CA GLU A 82 1.87 -14.22 -0.24
C GLU A 82 3.09 -13.75 0.55
N LYS A 83 3.90 -12.83 -0.01
CA LYS A 83 4.98 -12.19 0.74
C LYS A 83 4.49 -11.44 1.98
N VAL A 84 3.36 -10.73 1.88
CA VAL A 84 2.77 -10.03 3.03
C VAL A 84 2.25 -11.03 4.07
N LYS A 85 1.56 -12.09 3.65
CA LYS A 85 1.08 -13.14 4.56
C LYS A 85 2.22 -13.86 5.29
N ALA A 86 3.38 -13.99 4.65
CA ALA A 86 4.55 -14.63 5.24
C ALA A 86 5.25 -13.75 6.32
N ILE A 87 4.86 -12.48 6.46
CA ILE A 87 5.41 -11.60 7.50
C ILE A 87 4.91 -12.09 8.87
N THR A 88 5.83 -12.54 9.70
CA THR A 88 5.51 -13.05 11.04
C THR A 88 5.19 -11.93 12.02
N ASP A 89 4.55 -12.27 13.13
CA ASP A 89 4.29 -11.33 14.22
C ASP A 89 5.62 -10.78 14.78
N GLU A 90 6.62 -11.64 14.91
CA GLU A 90 7.97 -11.30 15.35
C GLU A 90 8.64 -10.31 14.41
N ASN A 91 8.47 -10.44 13.08
CA ASN A 91 9.00 -9.46 12.14
C ASN A 91 8.40 -8.06 12.38
N ILE A 92 7.08 -8.00 12.60
CA ILE A 92 6.38 -6.72 12.82
C ILE A 92 6.81 -6.10 14.16
N GLU A 93 6.86 -6.90 15.22
CA GLU A 93 7.30 -6.46 16.53
C GLU A 93 8.75 -5.98 16.53
N THR A 94 9.63 -6.69 15.82
CA THR A 94 11.04 -6.30 15.67
C THR A 94 11.15 -4.96 14.97
N ILE A 95 10.49 -4.77 13.82
CA ILE A 95 10.52 -3.52 13.05
C ILE A 95 10.07 -2.33 13.90
N VAL A 96 9.03 -2.49 14.72
CA VAL A 96 8.54 -1.39 15.57
C VAL A 96 9.46 -1.17 16.78
N THR A 97 10.01 -2.23 17.36
CA THR A 97 10.96 -2.12 18.49
C THR A 97 12.26 -1.43 18.08
N GLU A 98 12.72 -1.65 16.85
CA GLU A 98 13.93 -1.02 16.29
C GLU A 98 13.76 0.47 15.97
N ILE A 99 12.53 1.01 16.00
CA ILE A 99 12.32 2.46 15.86
C ILE A 99 13.00 3.17 17.04
N PRO A 100 13.89 4.15 16.82
CA PRO A 100 14.54 4.89 17.90
C PRO A 100 13.54 5.53 18.87
N MET A 101 13.86 5.51 20.17
CA MET A 101 12.96 6.02 21.22
C MET A 101 12.69 7.53 21.07
N GLU A 102 13.67 8.28 20.57
CA GLU A 102 13.54 9.69 20.25
C GLU A 102 12.54 9.99 19.13
N TRP A 103 12.21 9.01 18.28
CA TRP A 103 11.26 9.18 17.17
C TRP A 103 9.84 8.75 17.54
N LEU A 104 9.70 7.73 18.38
CA LEU A 104 8.41 7.22 18.85
C LEU A 104 8.50 6.84 20.34
N PRO A 105 8.43 7.80 21.27
CA PRO A 105 8.73 7.53 22.68
C PRO A 105 7.60 6.84 23.44
N ASP A 106 6.35 6.90 22.96
CA ASP A 106 5.19 6.34 23.65
C ASP A 106 4.97 4.86 23.30
N ASP A 107 5.08 3.99 24.30
CA ASP A 107 4.81 2.55 24.18
C ASP A 107 3.39 2.26 23.70
N LYS A 108 2.39 3.06 24.08
CA LYS A 108 1.02 2.87 23.60
C LYS A 108 0.91 3.12 22.11
N GLU A 109 1.63 4.10 21.59
CA GLU A 109 1.68 4.37 20.15
C GLU A 109 2.42 3.26 19.40
N ARG A 110 3.50 2.72 19.97
CA ARG A 110 4.20 1.54 19.43
C ARG A 110 3.29 0.32 19.36
N GLN A 111 2.60 0.01 20.45
CA GLN A 111 1.66 -1.12 20.50
C GLN A 111 0.50 -0.94 19.52
N ALA A 112 -0.04 0.29 19.41
CA ALA A 112 -1.08 0.60 18.43
C ALA A 112 -0.58 0.43 16.98
N LEU A 113 0.68 0.78 16.71
CA LEU A 113 1.31 0.59 15.40
C LEU A 113 1.50 -0.90 15.08
N ILE A 114 2.00 -1.69 16.03
CA ILE A 114 2.14 -3.16 15.89
C ILE A 114 0.77 -3.77 15.58
N HIS A 115 -0.24 -3.46 16.40
CA HIS A 115 -1.60 -3.95 16.22
C HIS A 115 -2.15 -3.60 14.85
N TYR A 116 -2.00 -2.34 14.43
CA TYR A 116 -2.42 -1.88 13.12
C TYR A 116 -1.74 -2.68 12.00
N ILE A 117 -0.41 -2.84 12.03
CA ILE A 117 0.32 -3.55 10.97
C ILE A 117 -0.14 -5.02 10.89
N LYS A 118 -0.27 -5.70 12.03
CA LYS A 118 -0.77 -7.09 12.10
C LYS A 118 -2.17 -7.20 11.50
N ALA A 119 -3.11 -6.36 11.95
CA ALA A 119 -4.47 -6.36 11.43
C ALA A 119 -4.52 -6.11 9.91
N ARG A 120 -3.71 -5.17 9.40
CA ARG A 120 -3.66 -4.88 7.96
C ARG A 120 -3.00 -6.00 7.15
N ARG A 121 -1.98 -6.67 7.69
CA ARG A 121 -1.39 -7.89 7.11
C ARG A 121 -2.45 -8.99 7.00
N ASP A 122 -3.19 -9.26 8.08
CA ASP A 122 -4.19 -10.32 8.12
C ASP A 122 -5.39 -10.01 7.21
N MET A 123 -5.63 -8.73 6.94
CA MET A 123 -6.64 -8.25 6.00
C MET A 123 -6.15 -8.14 4.55
N ILE A 124 -4.93 -8.60 4.22
CA ILE A 124 -4.33 -8.34 2.90
C ILE A 124 -5.19 -8.82 1.74
N ASP A 125 -5.84 -9.99 1.86
CA ASP A 125 -6.75 -10.49 0.82
C ASP A 125 -7.94 -9.53 0.62
N LYS A 126 -8.54 -9.05 1.72
CA LYS A 126 -9.64 -8.07 1.66
C LYS A 126 -9.19 -6.75 1.05
N ILE A 127 -7.94 -6.34 1.29
CA ILE A 127 -7.33 -5.13 0.71
C ILE A 127 -7.05 -5.33 -0.78
N ALA A 128 -6.60 -6.52 -1.18
CA ALA A 128 -6.23 -6.85 -2.55
C ALA A 128 -7.43 -7.13 -3.47
N ASN A 129 -8.50 -7.73 -2.93
CA ASN A 129 -9.66 -8.18 -3.69
C ASN A 129 -10.24 -7.15 -4.65
N PRO A 130 -10.42 -5.86 -4.29
CA PRO A 130 -10.97 -4.90 -5.23
C PRO A 130 -10.05 -4.62 -6.43
N PHE A 131 -8.73 -4.77 -6.29
CA PHE A 131 -7.81 -4.71 -7.44
C PHE A 131 -7.97 -5.91 -8.35
N ILE A 132 -8.00 -7.11 -7.75
CA ILE A 132 -8.15 -8.37 -8.50
C ILE A 132 -9.46 -8.35 -9.29
N ALA A 133 -10.56 -7.93 -8.64
CA ALA A 133 -11.86 -7.80 -9.30
C ALA A 133 -11.81 -6.86 -10.52
N LEU A 134 -11.14 -5.70 -10.40
CA LEU A 134 -10.96 -4.74 -11.49
C LEU A 134 -10.12 -5.28 -12.66
N LEU A 135 -9.22 -6.22 -12.40
CA LEU A 135 -8.36 -6.85 -13.41
C LEU A 135 -9.07 -8.01 -14.13
N THR A 136 -10.03 -8.65 -13.46
CA THR A 136 -10.83 -9.73 -14.04
C THR A 136 -12.06 -9.24 -14.82
N ASP A 137 -12.42 -7.96 -14.70
CA ASP A 137 -13.55 -7.37 -15.42
C ASP A 137 -13.22 -7.21 -16.92
N LYS A 138 -13.65 -8.21 -17.70
CA LYS A 138 -13.44 -8.31 -19.15
C LYS A 138 -14.06 -7.16 -19.95
N ASN A 139 -15.03 -6.43 -19.39
CA ASN A 139 -15.73 -5.35 -20.09
C ASN A 139 -14.94 -4.04 -20.15
N ARG A 140 -13.77 -3.96 -19.52
CA ARG A 140 -12.94 -2.75 -19.54
C ARG A 140 -12.11 -2.59 -20.82
N CYS A 141 -11.96 -3.67 -21.58
CA CYS A 141 -11.13 -3.70 -22.80
C CYS A 141 -11.90 -3.26 -24.06
N SER A 142 -13.24 -3.14 -24.02
CA SER A 142 -14.07 -2.75 -25.16
C SER A 142 -14.20 -1.23 -25.37
N ASP A 143 -13.86 -0.40 -24.39
CA ASP A 143 -14.06 1.06 -24.47
C ASP A 143 -12.90 1.84 -25.13
N SER A 144 -12.05 1.18 -25.90
CA SER A 144 -10.92 1.83 -26.58
C SER A 144 -10.80 1.45 -28.05
N ASN A 145 -11.92 1.47 -28.78
CA ASN A 145 -11.91 1.53 -30.25
C ASN A 145 -13.02 2.40 -30.86
N GLU A 146 -13.59 3.34 -30.11
CA GLU A 146 -14.45 4.38 -30.69
C GLU A 146 -14.18 5.74 -30.05
N SER A 147 -13.18 6.45 -30.57
CA SER A 147 -13.24 7.91 -30.72
C SER A 147 -12.18 8.32 -31.73
N LYS A 148 -12.67 8.83 -32.86
CA LYS A 148 -11.97 9.47 -33.96
C LYS A 148 -11.29 10.77 -33.52
#